data_AF-C5MCU3-F1
#
_entry.id   AF-C5MCU3-F1
#
_cell.length_a   1.000
_cell.length_b   1.000
_cell.length_c   1.000
_cell.angle_alpha   90.00
_cell.angle_beta   90.00
_cell.angle_gamma   90.00
#
_symmetry.space_group_name_H-M   'P 1'
#
loop_
_entity.id
_entity.type
_entity.pdbx_description
1 polymer ?
#
loop_
_entity_poly.entity_id
_entity_poly.type
_entity_poly.pdbx_seq_one_letter_code
_entity_poly.pdbx_strand_id
1 'polypeptide(L)'
;MLVLPQTPPVALPFTNPNVSSQLVSLRAAIQVSQHSIDTTAYLIHLEDYLSSILHGVKTNSFKYDTIICEGIPWTSINLPKRNKLSKFSPSSGSSLDDKVSWSVQNEIYMTLISITLTYLKKAAESTNEIISQDTNNVDEFNENWKRITSYYKTAISYVLYAMELQRCETVKDGTKLNGILLNVIHKVCEISIQMVILIKFSWINRNAFEYNNETIQTENNSTLCKVAIYILQELKVIRNLINNMSLSSNDQVYDFTLDYSDWLDYLNVIEKYINGYAGLFLSLQMYKEDKLGNAIGLVHFSLLSLQSKKSIAAEPVKSKNVLRNVKTKISNKKNDSLLSRLSSVSSLQVDKSAFNEKTSPSSKLILNDLTYLFDQLIKLNLKFTKENDNLKFDTIVNWQDIFVDSKWPTGYAIPVSSIKPYDPFPVDASDQDKHEYAGRGAYY
;
A
#
# COMPACT_ATOMS: atom_id res chain seq x y z
N MET A 1 -0.20 1.26 5.00
CA MET A 1 0.84 2.28 4.75
C MET A 1 1.09 2.52 3.26
N LEU A 2 0.66 1.62 2.37
CA LEU A 2 0.97 1.76 0.94
C LEU A 2 0.18 2.89 0.31
N VAL A 3 0.90 3.82 -0.30
CA VAL A 3 0.32 4.90 -1.09
C VAL A 3 0.95 4.82 -2.47
N LEU A 4 0.15 4.36 -3.43
CA LEU A 4 0.63 4.11 -4.78
C LEU A 4 1.09 5.43 -5.44
N PRO A 5 2.12 5.39 -6.30
CA PRO A 5 2.51 6.55 -7.09
C PRO A 5 1.34 7.13 -7.88
N GLN A 6 1.32 8.47 -8.01
CA GLN A 6 0.26 9.20 -8.72
C GLN A 6 -1.16 8.99 -8.16
N THR A 7 -1.27 8.69 -6.85
CA THR A 7 -2.56 8.55 -6.16
C THR A 7 -2.64 9.43 -4.90
N PRO A 8 -3.85 9.86 -4.50
CA PRO A 8 -5.15 9.69 -5.17
C PRO A 8 -5.26 10.50 -6.49
N PRO A 9 -6.08 10.07 -7.47
CA PRO A 9 -6.39 10.88 -8.64
C PRO A 9 -7.25 12.08 -8.22
N VAL A 10 -7.02 13.22 -8.87
CA VAL A 10 -7.63 14.49 -8.46
C VAL A 10 -8.59 15.03 -9.51
N ALA A 11 -9.69 15.61 -9.04
CA ALA A 11 -10.73 16.22 -9.82
C ALA A 11 -10.22 17.41 -10.64
N LEU A 12 -10.56 17.44 -11.93
CA LEU A 12 -10.39 18.60 -12.81
C LEU A 12 -11.72 19.35 -12.96
N PRO A 13 -11.67 20.67 -13.20
CA PRO A 13 -12.87 21.46 -13.43
C PRO A 13 -13.56 21.04 -14.73
N PHE A 14 -14.89 20.93 -14.66
CA PHE A 14 -15.73 20.85 -15.85
C PHE A 14 -17.03 21.61 -15.59
N THR A 15 -17.65 22.08 -16.67
CA THR A 15 -18.98 22.71 -16.65
C THR A 15 -19.94 21.84 -17.44
N ASN A 16 -21.11 21.57 -16.86
CA ASN A 16 -22.20 20.89 -17.58
C ASN A 16 -23.53 21.61 -17.34
N PRO A 17 -24.21 22.09 -18.38
CA PRO A 17 -25.52 22.74 -18.26
C PRO A 17 -26.64 21.80 -17.76
N ASN A 18 -26.47 20.49 -17.86
CA ASN A 18 -27.47 19.47 -17.48
C ASN A 18 -27.31 18.98 -16.04
N VAL A 19 -26.35 19.51 -15.29
CA VAL A 19 -26.06 19.12 -13.90
C VAL A 19 -26.53 20.22 -12.95
N SER A 20 -27.07 19.84 -11.79
CA SER A 20 -27.55 20.81 -10.79
C SER A 20 -26.42 21.74 -10.32
N SER A 21 -26.77 23.01 -10.05
CA SER A 21 -25.81 24.00 -9.53
C SER A 21 -25.15 23.52 -8.24
N GLN A 22 -25.88 22.81 -7.38
CA GLN A 22 -25.35 22.20 -6.16
C GLN A 22 -24.23 21.19 -6.45
N LEU A 23 -24.40 20.30 -7.44
CA LEU A 23 -23.39 19.29 -7.77
C LEU A 23 -22.14 19.95 -8.36
N VAL A 24 -22.30 21.01 -9.17
CA VAL A 24 -21.19 21.83 -9.68
C VAL A 24 -20.45 22.54 -8.54
N SER A 25 -21.17 23.09 -7.55
CA SER A 25 -20.55 23.73 -6.38
C SER A 25 -19.77 22.73 -5.51
N LEU A 26 -20.33 21.54 -5.25
CA LEU A 26 -19.63 20.48 -4.52
C LEU A 26 -18.38 20.02 -5.27
N ARG A 27 -18.46 19.90 -6.61
CA ARG A 27 -17.30 19.59 -7.45
C ARG A 27 -16.21 20.65 -7.35
N ALA A 28 -16.58 21.93 -7.35
CA ALA A 28 -15.64 23.03 -7.18
C ALA A 28 -14.98 23.02 -5.78
N ALA A 29 -15.70 22.63 -4.73
CA ALA A 29 -15.13 22.51 -3.38
C ALA A 29 -14.02 21.44 -3.30
N ILE A 30 -14.17 20.31 -4.00
CA ILE A 30 -13.12 19.28 -4.13
C ILE A 30 -11.83 19.90 -4.72
N GLN A 31 -11.97 20.75 -5.74
CA GLN A 31 -10.84 21.40 -6.40
C GLN A 31 -10.14 22.41 -5.49
N VAL A 32 -10.88 23.24 -4.75
CA VAL A 32 -10.29 24.21 -3.83
C VAL A 32 -9.47 23.51 -2.74
N SER A 33 -10.00 22.40 -2.22
CA SER A 33 -9.36 21.62 -1.17
C SER A 33 -8.21 20.74 -1.66
N GLN A 34 -8.02 20.56 -2.97
CA GLN A 34 -6.82 19.91 -3.52
C GLN A 34 -5.54 20.67 -3.18
N HIS A 35 -5.60 22.00 -3.17
CA HIS A 35 -4.45 22.86 -2.90
C HIS A 35 -4.17 23.01 -1.39
N SER A 36 -5.07 22.54 -0.54
CA SER A 36 -4.86 22.54 0.90
C SER A 36 -4.06 21.30 1.32
N ILE A 37 -3.26 21.44 2.39
CA ILE A 37 -2.53 20.31 3.00
C ILE A 37 -3.50 19.38 3.75
N ASP A 38 -4.76 19.79 3.94
CA ASP A 38 -5.72 19.06 4.76
C ASP A 38 -6.47 17.98 3.98
N THR A 39 -5.89 16.77 4.02
CA THR A 39 -6.52 15.54 3.51
C THR A 39 -7.93 15.30 4.09
N THR A 40 -8.25 15.83 5.28
CA THR A 40 -9.54 15.64 5.95
C THR A 40 -10.64 16.44 5.26
N ALA A 41 -10.43 17.73 5.02
CA ALA A 41 -11.37 18.58 4.28
C ALA A 41 -11.62 18.03 2.86
N TYR A 42 -10.56 17.55 2.21
CA TYR A 42 -10.67 16.93 0.88
C TYR A 42 -11.55 15.67 0.90
N LEU A 43 -11.41 14.80 1.92
CA LEU A 43 -12.27 13.62 2.10
C LEU A 43 -13.75 14.01 2.28
N ILE A 44 -14.04 14.97 3.16
CA ILE A 44 -15.42 15.41 3.42
C ILE A 44 -16.09 15.88 2.13
N HIS A 45 -15.40 16.70 1.33
CA HIS A 45 -15.96 17.17 0.06
C HIS A 45 -16.17 16.05 -0.98
N LEU A 46 -15.29 15.04 -1.02
CA LEU A 46 -15.49 13.88 -1.88
C LEU A 46 -16.71 13.05 -1.44
N GLU A 47 -16.90 12.86 -0.12
CA GLU A 47 -18.03 12.10 0.43
C GLU A 47 -19.36 12.85 0.25
N ASP A 48 -19.38 14.16 0.45
CA ASP A 48 -20.54 15.02 0.18
C ASP A 48 -20.92 14.98 -1.31
N TYR A 49 -19.91 15.03 -2.19
CA TYR A 49 -20.10 14.93 -3.64
C TYR A 49 -20.63 13.55 -4.05
N LEU A 50 -20.07 12.47 -3.51
CA LEU A 50 -20.54 11.11 -3.75
C LEU A 50 -22.00 10.92 -3.29
N SER A 51 -22.33 11.43 -2.10
CA SER A 51 -23.68 11.36 -1.55
C SER A 51 -24.67 12.10 -2.45
N SER A 52 -24.29 13.28 -2.94
CA SER A 52 -25.11 14.09 -3.85
C SER A 52 -25.31 13.41 -5.22
N ILE A 53 -24.26 12.86 -5.82
CA ILE A 53 -24.38 12.19 -7.13
C ILE A 53 -25.23 10.91 -7.02
N LEU A 54 -25.05 10.12 -5.97
CA LEU A 54 -25.85 8.91 -5.73
C LEU A 54 -27.32 9.25 -5.43
N HIS A 55 -27.58 10.32 -4.67
CA HIS A 55 -28.94 10.80 -4.46
C HIS A 55 -29.61 11.25 -5.77
N GLY A 56 -28.86 11.92 -6.65
CA GLY A 56 -29.34 12.30 -7.99
C GLY A 56 -29.70 11.09 -8.86
N VAL A 57 -28.93 10.00 -8.77
CA VAL A 57 -29.27 8.73 -9.43
C VAL A 57 -30.52 8.11 -8.83
N LYS A 58 -30.62 8.02 -7.49
CA LYS A 58 -31.78 7.42 -6.79
C LYS A 58 -33.09 8.15 -7.08
N THR A 59 -33.03 9.48 -7.19
CA THR A 59 -34.20 10.33 -7.50
C THR A 59 -34.52 10.39 -9.00
N ASN A 60 -33.77 9.68 -9.85
CA ASN A 60 -33.85 9.74 -11.31
C ASN A 60 -33.62 11.14 -11.90
N SER A 61 -32.91 12.02 -11.19
CA SER A 61 -32.49 13.34 -11.70
C SER A 61 -31.52 13.19 -12.88
N PHE A 62 -30.71 12.13 -12.86
CA PHE A 62 -29.90 11.65 -13.98
C PHE A 62 -29.69 10.14 -13.87
N LYS A 63 -29.41 9.48 -14.99
CA LYS A 63 -29.15 8.03 -15.07
C LYS A 63 -27.64 7.76 -15.08
N TYR A 64 -27.23 6.53 -14.74
CA TYR A 64 -25.81 6.11 -14.79
C TYR A 64 -25.13 6.36 -16.14
N ASP A 65 -25.87 6.24 -17.25
CA ASP A 65 -25.40 6.46 -18.62
C ASP A 65 -25.43 7.93 -19.07
N THR A 66 -25.90 8.85 -18.21
CA THR A 66 -25.94 10.29 -18.54
C THR A 66 -24.52 10.84 -18.66
N ILE A 67 -24.24 11.52 -19.78
CA ILE A 67 -22.93 12.11 -20.06
C ILE A 67 -22.78 13.42 -19.28
N ILE A 68 -21.75 13.48 -18.44
CA ILE A 68 -21.41 14.63 -17.59
C ILE A 68 -20.42 15.59 -18.28
N CYS A 69 -19.46 15.10 -19.06
CA CYS A 69 -18.58 15.98 -19.83
C CYS A 69 -17.97 15.27 -21.04
N GLU A 70 -17.52 16.08 -22.00
CA GLU A 70 -16.58 15.62 -23.02
C GLU A 70 -15.17 15.69 -22.45
N GLY A 71 -14.42 14.58 -22.54
CA GLY A 71 -13.11 14.42 -21.92
C GLY A 71 -13.18 13.90 -20.49
N ILE A 72 -12.02 13.66 -19.91
CA ILE A 72 -11.86 12.99 -18.61
C ILE A 72 -11.59 14.05 -17.52
N PRO A 73 -12.49 14.24 -16.54
CA PRO A 73 -12.38 15.30 -15.54
C PRO A 73 -11.54 14.88 -14.32
N TRP A 74 -10.50 14.08 -14.53
CA TRP A 74 -9.65 13.53 -13.46
C TRP A 74 -8.20 13.40 -13.94
N THR A 75 -7.24 13.61 -13.04
CA THR A 75 -5.82 13.41 -13.30
C THR A 75 -5.42 11.93 -13.25
N SER A 76 -4.21 11.63 -13.74
CA SER A 76 -3.56 10.32 -13.57
C SER A 76 -4.37 9.15 -14.14
N ILE A 77 -5.02 9.39 -15.28
CA ILE A 77 -5.75 8.37 -16.05
C ILE A 77 -4.97 8.04 -17.32
N ASN A 78 -4.85 6.74 -17.58
CA ASN A 78 -4.25 6.19 -18.77
C ASN A 78 -5.33 5.62 -19.69
N LEU A 79 -5.26 6.01 -20.96
CA LEU A 79 -6.09 5.47 -22.04
C LEU A 79 -5.27 4.44 -22.81
N PRO A 80 -5.71 3.17 -22.91
CA PRO A 80 -5.01 2.19 -23.71
C PRO A 80 -4.97 2.69 -25.16
N LYS A 81 -3.77 2.76 -25.75
CA LYS A 81 -3.60 3.16 -27.14
C LYS A 81 -4.36 2.15 -28.00
N ARG A 82 -5.53 2.54 -28.55
CA ARG A 82 -6.18 1.77 -29.63
C ARG A 82 -5.14 1.58 -30.72
N ASN A 83 -4.79 0.32 -31.01
CA ASN A 83 -3.76 -0.01 -31.98
C ASN A 83 -4.05 0.74 -33.29
N LYS A 84 -3.12 1.63 -33.68
CA LYS A 84 -3.16 2.43 -34.91
C LYS A 84 -3.00 1.53 -36.15
N LEU A 85 -4.02 0.74 -36.47
CA LEU A 85 -4.13 0.03 -37.75
C LEU A 85 -4.91 0.84 -38.80
N SER A 86 -5.38 2.05 -38.49
CA SER A 86 -6.11 2.93 -39.44
C SER A 86 -5.22 3.81 -40.32
N LYS A 87 -3.93 3.50 -40.50
CA LYS A 87 -2.97 4.32 -41.30
C LYS A 87 -3.27 4.40 -42.82
N PHE A 88 -4.43 3.95 -43.30
CA PHE A 88 -4.77 3.92 -44.73
C PHE A 88 -6.08 4.62 -45.13
N SER A 89 -6.61 5.55 -44.31
CA SER A 89 -7.70 6.43 -44.79
C SER A 89 -7.23 7.89 -44.88
N PRO A 90 -7.09 8.46 -46.09
CA PRO A 90 -6.77 9.86 -46.28
C PRO A 90 -8.06 10.65 -46.49
N SER A 91 -8.75 11.02 -45.41
CA SER A 91 -9.76 12.09 -45.47
C SER A 91 -10.13 12.61 -44.09
N SER A 92 -10.11 13.94 -43.97
CA SER A 92 -10.55 14.81 -42.86
C SER A 92 -9.62 14.92 -41.66
N GLY A 93 -9.08 16.14 -41.50
CA GLY A 93 -8.33 16.56 -40.33
C GLY A 93 -9.23 16.70 -39.11
N SER A 94 -9.16 15.73 -38.22
CA SER A 94 -9.27 15.92 -36.78
C SER A 94 -8.32 14.91 -36.16
N SER A 95 -7.36 15.39 -35.38
CA SER A 95 -6.49 14.54 -34.57
C SER A 95 -7.32 13.51 -33.82
N LEU A 96 -6.88 12.25 -33.88
CA LEU A 96 -7.38 11.07 -33.17
C LEU A 96 -7.31 11.22 -31.63
N ASP A 97 -8.04 12.18 -31.07
CA ASP A 97 -8.66 12.10 -29.75
C ASP A 97 -10.14 11.89 -30.03
N ASP A 98 -10.56 10.62 -30.18
CA ASP A 98 -11.98 10.27 -30.07
C ASP A 98 -12.47 10.88 -28.75
N LYS A 99 -13.41 11.83 -28.82
CA LYS A 99 -13.94 12.53 -27.64
C LYS A 99 -14.48 11.50 -26.65
N VAL A 100 -13.70 11.17 -25.61
CA VAL A 100 -14.14 10.29 -24.52
C VAL A 100 -15.36 10.93 -23.87
N SER A 101 -16.49 10.23 -23.88
CA SER A 101 -17.68 10.67 -23.14
C SER A 101 -17.58 10.15 -21.70
N TRP A 102 -17.65 11.08 -20.75
CA TRP A 102 -17.57 10.76 -19.33
C TRP A 102 -18.97 10.71 -18.72
N SER A 103 -19.39 9.53 -18.28
CA SER A 103 -20.73 9.31 -17.73
C SER A 103 -20.79 9.51 -16.20
N VAL A 104 -22.01 9.61 -15.67
CA VAL A 104 -22.28 9.58 -14.22
C VAL A 104 -21.65 8.35 -13.56
N GLN A 105 -21.73 7.20 -14.21
CA GLN A 105 -21.14 5.95 -13.72
C GLN A 105 -19.61 6.06 -13.57
N ASN A 106 -18.92 6.61 -14.58
CA ASN A 106 -17.47 6.81 -14.52
C ASN A 106 -17.09 7.80 -13.43
N GLU A 107 -17.90 8.84 -13.25
CA GLU A 107 -17.71 9.80 -12.16
C GLU A 107 -17.89 9.16 -10.79
N ILE A 108 -18.87 8.27 -10.61
CA ILE A 108 -19.06 7.52 -9.35
C ILE A 108 -17.85 6.62 -9.09
N TYR A 109 -17.38 5.87 -10.09
CA TYR A 109 -16.20 5.01 -9.93
C TYR A 109 -14.97 5.80 -9.52
N MET A 110 -14.66 6.87 -10.24
CA MET A 110 -13.49 7.67 -9.93
C MET A 110 -13.61 8.35 -8.58
N THR A 111 -14.81 8.82 -8.20
CA THR A 111 -15.05 9.36 -6.86
C THR A 111 -14.77 8.31 -5.78
N LEU A 112 -15.30 7.08 -5.93
CA LEU A 112 -15.06 5.97 -5.00
C LEU A 112 -13.57 5.57 -4.91
N ILE A 113 -12.89 5.51 -6.06
CA ILE A 113 -11.45 5.24 -6.14
C ILE A 113 -10.67 6.35 -5.43
N SER A 114 -11.00 7.63 -5.68
CA SER A 114 -10.37 8.77 -5.02
C SER A 114 -10.59 8.75 -3.52
N ILE A 115 -11.81 8.49 -3.03
CA ILE A 115 -12.11 8.36 -1.59
C ILE A 115 -11.26 7.25 -0.98
N THR A 116 -11.27 6.06 -1.60
CA THR A 116 -10.50 4.90 -1.14
C THR A 116 -9.01 5.23 -0.99
N LEU A 117 -8.40 5.76 -2.04
CA LEU A 117 -6.97 6.08 -2.07
C LEU A 117 -6.62 7.26 -1.15
N THR A 118 -7.55 8.19 -0.93
CA THR A 118 -7.37 9.30 0.01
C THR A 118 -7.42 8.82 1.46
N TYR A 119 -8.32 7.87 1.80
CA TYR A 119 -8.30 7.22 3.12
C TYR A 119 -7.01 6.43 3.35
N LEU A 120 -6.48 5.73 2.33
CA LEU A 120 -5.16 5.08 2.42
C LEU A 120 -4.05 6.08 2.74
N LYS A 121 -4.05 7.23 2.05
CA LYS A 121 -3.11 8.33 2.27
C LYS A 121 -3.24 8.89 3.68
N LYS A 122 -4.45 9.22 4.13
CA LYS A 122 -4.71 9.74 5.48
C LYS A 122 -4.23 8.78 6.56
N ALA A 123 -4.50 7.49 6.39
CA ALA A 123 -4.04 6.46 7.32
C ALA A 123 -2.51 6.37 7.37
N ALA A 124 -1.83 6.53 6.24
CA ALA A 124 -0.37 6.55 6.17
C ALA A 124 0.22 7.85 6.79
N GLU A 125 -0.40 9.01 6.58
CA GLU A 125 -0.04 10.28 7.23
C GLU A 125 -0.14 10.15 8.76
N SER A 126 -1.28 9.68 9.27
CA SER A 126 -1.46 9.45 10.71
C SER A 126 -0.50 8.40 11.27
N THR A 127 -0.22 7.32 10.53
CA THR A 127 0.80 6.34 10.94
C THR A 127 2.15 7.00 11.12
N ASN A 128 2.56 7.85 10.17
CA ASN A 128 3.84 8.57 10.24
C ASN A 128 3.97 9.53 11.41
N GLU A 129 2.90 10.27 11.69
CA GLU A 129 2.84 11.15 12.85
C GLU A 129 3.04 10.33 14.14
N ILE A 130 2.35 9.20 14.23
CA ILE A 130 2.31 8.33 15.41
C ILE A 130 3.66 7.62 15.64
N ILE A 131 4.29 7.04 14.61
CA ILE A 131 5.58 6.36 14.76
C ILE A 131 6.74 7.32 15.08
N SER A 132 6.58 8.61 14.82
CA SER A 132 7.58 9.64 15.12
C SER A 132 7.48 10.16 16.55
N GLN A 133 6.41 9.79 17.27
CA GLN A 133 6.20 10.14 18.66
C GLN A 133 6.75 9.03 19.57
N ASP A 134 7.58 9.43 20.52
CA ASP A 134 8.01 8.56 21.60
C ASP A 134 7.18 8.88 22.85
N THR A 135 6.53 7.87 23.43
CA THR A 135 5.65 8.05 24.58
C THR A 135 5.60 6.82 25.47
N ASN A 136 5.43 7.06 26.77
CA ASN A 136 5.17 6.05 27.78
C ASN A 136 3.65 5.81 27.99
N ASN A 137 2.77 6.62 27.38
CA ASN A 137 1.32 6.49 27.50
C ASN A 137 0.74 5.51 26.46
N VAL A 138 0.63 4.24 26.85
CA VAL A 138 0.23 3.13 25.96
C VAL A 138 -1.25 3.21 25.54
N ASP A 139 -2.13 3.78 26.37
CA ASP A 139 -3.59 3.74 26.14
C ASP A 139 -4.05 4.74 25.08
N GLU A 140 -3.61 6.00 25.17
CA GLU A 140 -3.86 7.03 24.15
C GLU A 140 -3.32 6.59 22.78
N PHE A 141 -2.17 5.91 22.80
CA PHE A 141 -1.53 5.41 21.60
C PHE A 141 -2.31 4.24 20.97
N ASN A 142 -2.94 3.38 21.77
CA ASN A 142 -3.79 2.31 21.26
C ASN A 142 -5.04 2.83 20.54
N GLU A 143 -5.66 3.91 21.01
CA GLU A 143 -6.80 4.55 20.32
C GLU A 143 -6.39 5.13 18.97
N ASN A 144 -5.20 5.71 18.90
CA ASN A 144 -4.61 6.21 17.67
C ASN A 144 -4.44 5.11 16.60
N TRP A 145 -3.97 3.92 16.97
CA TRP A 145 -3.91 2.77 16.05
C TRP A 145 -5.28 2.25 15.62
N LYS A 146 -6.27 2.27 16.54
CA LYS A 146 -7.66 1.91 16.19
C LYS A 146 -8.21 2.86 15.14
N ARG A 147 -7.98 4.16 15.30
CA ARG A 147 -8.36 5.19 14.31
C ARG A 147 -7.69 4.97 12.96
N ILE A 148 -6.37 4.71 12.93
CA ILE A 148 -5.67 4.38 11.67
C ILE A 148 -6.29 3.16 11.00
N THR A 149 -6.57 2.11 11.77
CA THR A 149 -7.18 0.88 11.26
C THR A 149 -8.57 1.15 10.72
N SER A 150 -9.35 2.03 11.37
CA SER A 150 -10.66 2.45 10.90
C SER A 150 -10.60 3.07 9.50
N TYR A 151 -9.64 3.96 9.24
CA TYR A 151 -9.47 4.55 7.90
C TYR A 151 -9.23 3.48 6.81
N TYR A 152 -8.40 2.47 7.09
CA TYR A 152 -8.20 1.37 6.15
C TYR A 152 -9.48 0.54 5.94
N LYS A 153 -10.25 0.28 7.00
CA LYS A 153 -11.53 -0.43 6.90
C LYS A 153 -12.55 0.36 6.09
N THR A 154 -12.62 1.67 6.29
CA THR A 154 -13.47 2.57 5.49
C THR A 154 -13.06 2.56 4.03
N ALA A 155 -11.76 2.61 3.72
CA ALA A 155 -11.27 2.48 2.35
C ALA A 155 -11.72 1.16 1.69
N ILE A 156 -11.61 0.04 2.43
CA ILE A 156 -12.09 -1.27 1.95
C ILE A 156 -13.60 -1.24 1.69
N SER A 157 -14.38 -0.63 2.57
CA SER A 157 -15.84 -0.50 2.40
C SER A 157 -16.22 0.19 1.09
N TYR A 158 -15.55 1.30 0.75
CA TYR A 158 -15.80 2.02 -0.51
C TYR A 158 -15.38 1.25 -1.76
N VAL A 159 -14.22 0.57 -1.77
CA VAL A 159 -13.81 -0.22 -2.94
C VAL A 159 -14.67 -1.47 -3.11
N LEU A 160 -15.14 -2.09 -2.03
CA LEU A 160 -16.10 -3.20 -2.10
C LEU A 160 -17.41 -2.74 -2.76
N TYR A 161 -17.91 -1.56 -2.41
CA TYR A 161 -19.08 -0.99 -3.07
C TYR A 161 -18.84 -0.74 -4.56
N ALA A 162 -17.67 -0.21 -4.94
CA ALA A 162 -17.31 -0.08 -6.35
C ALA A 162 -17.28 -1.44 -7.08
N MET A 163 -16.76 -2.49 -6.45
CA MET A 163 -16.75 -3.84 -7.01
C MET A 163 -18.18 -4.41 -7.17
N GLU A 164 -19.08 -4.13 -6.24
CA GLU A 164 -20.49 -4.52 -6.34
C GLU A 164 -21.20 -3.81 -7.48
N LEU A 165 -20.97 -2.50 -7.64
CA LEU A 165 -21.49 -1.73 -8.78
C LEU A 165 -21.05 -2.34 -10.11
N GLN A 166 -19.77 -2.73 -10.22
CA GLN A 166 -19.23 -3.34 -11.43
C GLN A 166 -19.89 -4.68 -11.77
N ARG A 167 -20.24 -5.49 -10.75
CA ARG A 167 -20.91 -6.78 -10.97
C ARG A 167 -22.34 -6.62 -11.51
N CYS A 168 -22.99 -5.51 -11.18
CA CYS A 168 -24.36 -5.21 -11.60
C CYS A 168 -24.44 -4.53 -12.98
N GLU A 169 -23.31 -4.29 -13.65
CA GLU A 169 -23.29 -3.64 -14.96
C GLU A 169 -23.85 -4.54 -16.07
N THR A 170 -24.94 -4.11 -16.69
CA THR A 170 -25.36 -4.64 -17.99
C THR A 170 -24.48 -4.04 -19.07
N VAL A 171 -23.82 -4.88 -19.87
CA VAL A 171 -22.96 -4.50 -21.01
C VAL A 171 -23.69 -3.49 -21.90
N LYS A 172 -23.30 -2.22 -21.82
CA LYS A 172 -23.77 -1.15 -22.71
C LYS A 172 -22.58 -0.44 -23.35
N ASP A 173 -22.86 0.21 -24.47
CA ASP A 173 -21.94 1.05 -25.23
C ASP A 173 -21.57 2.31 -24.43
N GLY A 174 -20.50 2.24 -23.64
CA GLY A 174 -19.99 3.35 -22.84
C GLY A 174 -18.54 3.12 -22.46
N THR A 175 -17.85 4.19 -22.07
CA THR A 175 -16.46 4.17 -21.60
C THR A 175 -16.32 3.29 -20.35
N LYS A 176 -15.56 2.18 -20.42
CA LYS A 176 -15.42 1.17 -19.35
C LYS A 176 -14.13 1.29 -18.53
N LEU A 177 -14.26 1.18 -17.22
CA LEU A 177 -13.13 1.03 -16.30
C LEU A 177 -12.49 -0.36 -16.43
N ASN A 178 -11.17 -0.45 -16.33
CA ASN A 178 -10.48 -1.74 -16.19
C ASN A 178 -10.91 -2.46 -14.89
N GLY A 179 -11.62 -3.59 -15.01
CA GLY A 179 -12.10 -4.35 -13.84
C GLY A 179 -11.02 -5.01 -12.97
N ILE A 180 -9.79 -5.12 -13.46
CA ILE A 180 -8.66 -5.58 -12.64
C ILE A 180 -8.23 -4.49 -11.65
N LEU A 181 -8.43 -3.20 -11.98
CA LEU A 181 -8.01 -2.07 -11.15
C LEU A 181 -8.61 -2.14 -9.74
N LEU A 182 -9.92 -2.38 -9.61
CA LEU A 182 -10.59 -2.43 -8.32
C LEU A 182 -10.04 -3.58 -7.45
N ASN A 183 -9.72 -4.72 -8.07
CA ASN A 183 -9.07 -5.83 -7.39
C ASN A 183 -7.67 -5.48 -6.89
N VAL A 184 -6.89 -4.73 -7.68
CA VAL A 184 -5.57 -4.23 -7.26
C VAL A 184 -5.70 -3.29 -6.06
N ILE A 185 -6.61 -2.31 -6.14
CA ILE A 185 -6.84 -1.35 -5.05
C ILE A 185 -7.29 -2.07 -3.77
N HIS A 186 -8.25 -2.98 -3.89
CA HIS A 186 -8.75 -3.77 -2.76
C HIS A 186 -7.60 -4.55 -2.08
N LYS A 187 -6.77 -5.25 -2.86
CA LYS A 187 -5.60 -5.95 -2.33
C LYS A 187 -4.60 -5.03 -1.66
N VAL A 188 -4.36 -3.83 -2.21
CA VAL A 188 -3.50 -2.81 -1.60
C VAL A 188 -4.04 -2.34 -0.25
N CYS A 189 -5.37 -2.21 -0.11
CA CYS A 189 -6.01 -1.91 1.18
C CYS A 189 -5.81 -3.05 2.19
N GLU A 190 -6.04 -4.30 1.79
CA GLU A 190 -5.88 -5.48 2.67
C GLU A 190 -4.45 -5.58 3.22
N ILE A 191 -3.45 -5.52 2.34
CA ILE A 191 -2.04 -5.59 2.78
C ILE A 191 -1.63 -4.36 3.59
N SER A 192 -2.25 -3.20 3.35
CA SER A 192 -1.97 -1.99 4.13
C SER A 192 -2.37 -2.11 5.59
N ILE A 193 -3.45 -2.85 5.90
CA ILE A 193 -3.82 -3.19 7.28
C ILE A 193 -2.76 -4.09 7.89
N GLN A 194 -2.38 -5.17 7.21
CA GLN A 194 -1.36 -6.10 7.71
C GLN A 194 -0.02 -5.39 7.97
N MET A 195 0.38 -4.48 7.07
CA MET A 195 1.58 -3.64 7.27
C MET A 195 1.47 -2.74 8.49
N VAL A 196 0.32 -2.12 8.74
CA VAL A 196 0.17 -1.24 9.90
C VAL A 196 0.29 -2.00 11.21
N ILE A 197 -0.12 -3.28 11.23
CA ILE A 197 0.08 -4.16 12.37
C ILE A 197 1.58 -4.39 12.60
N LEU A 198 2.35 -4.70 11.56
CA LEU A 198 3.81 -4.87 11.68
C LEU A 198 4.48 -3.60 12.22
N ILE A 199 4.10 -2.43 11.68
CA ILE A 199 4.62 -1.13 12.12
C ILE A 199 4.32 -0.89 13.61
N LYS A 200 3.07 -1.09 14.03
CA LYS A 200 2.66 -0.96 15.43
C LYS A 200 3.54 -1.78 16.36
N PHE A 201 3.73 -3.07 16.04
CA PHE A 201 4.52 -3.95 16.90
C PHE A 201 6.03 -3.65 16.84
N SER A 202 6.53 -3.18 15.70
CA SER A 202 7.90 -2.69 15.59
C SER A 202 8.14 -1.48 16.48
N TRP A 203 7.20 -0.52 16.46
CA TRP A 203 7.23 0.67 17.31
C TRP A 203 7.19 0.30 18.80
N ILE A 204 6.32 -0.64 19.21
CA ILE A 204 6.27 -1.13 20.60
C ILE A 204 7.64 -1.68 21.01
N ASN A 205 8.25 -2.52 20.17
CA ASN A 205 9.58 -3.05 20.44
C ASN A 205 10.66 -1.96 20.49
N ARG A 206 10.60 -0.96 19.61
CA ARG A 206 11.56 0.14 19.58
C ARG A 206 11.49 0.95 20.88
N ASN A 207 10.29 1.32 21.30
CA ASN A 207 10.10 2.09 22.53
C ASN A 207 10.47 1.27 23.77
N ALA A 208 10.12 -0.01 23.83
CA ALA A 208 10.57 -0.89 24.90
C ALA A 208 12.10 -1.00 24.94
N PHE A 209 12.75 -1.10 23.78
CA PHE A 209 14.20 -1.20 23.70
C PHE A 209 14.88 0.09 24.20
N GLU A 210 14.32 1.26 23.89
CA GLU A 210 14.88 2.55 24.28
C GLU A 210 14.60 2.92 25.74
N TYR A 211 13.39 2.66 26.25
CA TYR A 211 12.95 3.14 27.56
C TYR A 211 12.96 2.06 28.65
N ASN A 212 12.95 0.77 28.29
CA ASN A 212 12.88 -0.35 29.24
C ASN A 212 14.13 -1.23 29.16
N ASN A 213 15.33 -0.65 29.21
CA ASN A 213 16.63 -1.35 29.29
C ASN A 213 16.84 -2.43 28.20
N GLU A 214 16.64 -2.07 26.93
CA GLU A 214 16.86 -2.97 25.79
C GLU A 214 15.98 -4.24 25.80
N THR A 215 14.81 -4.20 26.45
CA THR A 215 13.89 -5.35 26.51
C THR A 215 13.04 -5.49 25.25
N ILE A 216 12.66 -6.73 24.93
CA ILE A 216 11.79 -7.06 23.79
C ILE A 216 10.42 -7.45 24.34
N GLN A 217 9.43 -6.55 24.22
CA GLN A 217 8.10 -6.74 24.77
C GLN A 217 7.20 -7.67 23.94
N THR A 218 7.37 -7.75 22.63
CA THR A 218 6.49 -8.56 21.77
C THR A 218 6.70 -10.06 21.97
N GLU A 219 5.64 -10.78 22.29
CA GLU A 219 5.66 -12.26 22.45
C GLU A 219 5.26 -13.01 21.18
N ASN A 220 4.59 -12.33 20.25
CA ASN A 220 4.01 -12.90 19.04
C ASN A 220 4.92 -12.76 17.79
N ASN A 221 6.24 -12.68 17.96
CA ASN A 221 7.21 -12.45 16.88
C ASN A 221 7.12 -13.49 15.75
N SER A 222 6.88 -14.77 16.08
CA SER A 222 6.64 -15.81 15.08
C SER A 222 5.42 -15.51 14.20
N THR A 223 4.31 -15.04 14.80
CA THR A 223 3.11 -14.64 14.06
C THR A 223 3.37 -13.42 13.19
N LEU A 224 4.07 -12.40 13.70
CA LEU A 224 4.38 -11.19 12.94
C LEU A 224 5.31 -11.47 11.74
N CYS A 225 6.25 -12.42 11.89
CA CYS A 225 7.03 -12.92 10.76
C CYS A 225 6.12 -13.54 9.69
N LYS A 226 5.18 -14.41 10.07
CA LYS A 226 4.21 -15.01 9.13
C LYS A 226 3.35 -13.97 8.43
N VAL A 227 2.97 -12.89 9.11
CA VAL A 227 2.25 -11.76 8.50
C VAL A 227 3.11 -11.06 7.46
N ALA A 228 4.38 -10.81 7.74
CA ALA A 228 5.30 -10.24 6.75
C ALA A 228 5.46 -11.15 5.53
N ILE A 229 5.58 -12.46 5.71
CA ILE A 229 5.63 -13.42 4.61
C ILE A 229 4.33 -13.45 3.81
N TYR A 230 3.17 -13.35 4.46
CA TYR A 230 1.88 -13.21 3.78
C TYR A 230 1.86 -11.96 2.88
N ILE A 231 2.31 -10.82 3.38
CA ILE A 231 2.38 -9.59 2.57
C ILE A 231 3.30 -9.79 1.35
N LEU A 232 4.44 -10.46 1.49
CA LEU A 232 5.31 -10.78 0.34
C LEU A 232 4.61 -11.65 -0.72
N GLN A 233 3.78 -12.60 -0.28
CA GLN A 233 2.98 -13.45 -1.18
C GLN A 233 1.92 -12.63 -1.92
N GLU A 234 1.17 -11.79 -1.19
CA GLU A 234 0.14 -10.92 -1.77
C GLU A 234 0.74 -9.85 -2.70
N LEU A 235 1.94 -9.33 -2.42
CA LEU A 235 2.65 -8.43 -3.33
C LEU A 235 2.92 -9.08 -4.69
N LYS A 236 3.21 -10.39 -4.73
CA LYS A 236 3.35 -11.14 -6.01
C LYS A 236 2.01 -11.21 -6.74
N VAL A 237 0.91 -11.44 -6.03
CA VAL A 237 -0.45 -11.43 -6.60
C VAL A 237 -0.76 -10.06 -7.21
N ILE A 238 -0.51 -8.98 -6.48
CA ILE A 238 -0.74 -7.60 -6.96
C ILE A 238 0.08 -7.32 -8.23
N ARG A 239 1.36 -7.71 -8.27
CA ARG A 239 2.19 -7.53 -9.48
C ARG A 239 1.64 -8.30 -10.66
N ASN A 240 1.16 -9.52 -10.46
CA ASN A 240 0.52 -10.31 -11.52
C ASN A 240 -0.75 -9.61 -12.02
N LEU A 241 -1.57 -9.07 -11.12
CA LEU A 241 -2.75 -8.28 -11.51
C LEU A 241 -2.36 -7.03 -12.31
N ILE A 242 -1.33 -6.29 -11.88
CA ILE A 242 -0.82 -5.12 -12.62
C ILE A 242 -0.32 -5.50 -14.01
N ASN A 243 0.45 -6.59 -14.13
CA ASN A 243 0.90 -7.09 -15.43
C ASN A 243 -0.29 -7.47 -16.33
N ASN A 244 -1.34 -8.05 -15.75
CA ASN A 244 -2.56 -8.39 -16.48
C ASN A 244 -3.36 -7.14 -16.91
N MET A 245 -3.24 -6.00 -16.22
CA MET A 245 -3.82 -4.73 -16.68
C MET A 245 -3.20 -4.24 -17.99
N SER A 246 -1.97 -4.65 -18.32
CA SER A 246 -1.29 -4.29 -19.57
C SER A 246 -1.57 -5.24 -20.73
N LEU A 247 -1.98 -6.47 -20.43
CA LEU A 247 -2.30 -7.50 -21.40
C LEU A 247 -3.74 -7.29 -21.88
N SER A 248 -3.90 -6.49 -22.94
CA SER A 248 -5.14 -6.48 -23.72
C SER A 248 -5.30 -7.83 -24.42
N SER A 249 -5.74 -8.84 -23.69
CA SER A 249 -6.32 -10.02 -24.31
C SER A 249 -7.52 -9.53 -25.15
N ASN A 250 -7.66 -10.06 -26.36
CA ASN A 250 -8.62 -9.60 -27.38
C ASN A 250 -10.10 -9.56 -26.93
N ASP A 251 -10.42 -10.02 -25.71
CA ASP A 251 -11.77 -10.15 -25.17
C ASP A 251 -12.13 -9.13 -24.07
N GLN A 252 -11.19 -8.34 -23.54
CA GLN A 252 -11.49 -7.28 -22.55
C GLN A 252 -11.08 -5.90 -23.05
N VAL A 253 -12.00 -5.24 -23.74
CA VAL A 253 -11.88 -3.82 -24.11
C VAL A 253 -12.30 -2.97 -22.91
N TYR A 254 -11.31 -2.47 -22.15
CA TYR A 254 -11.51 -1.36 -21.23
C TYR A 254 -11.09 -0.06 -21.93
N ASP A 255 -11.72 1.05 -21.56
CA ASP A 255 -11.43 2.35 -22.16
C ASP A 255 -10.50 3.18 -21.28
N PHE A 256 -10.46 2.97 -19.96
CA PHE A 256 -9.56 3.72 -19.08
C PHE A 256 -9.14 2.95 -17.82
N THR A 257 -8.03 3.39 -17.22
CA THR A 257 -7.47 2.91 -15.94
C THR A 257 -6.65 4.04 -15.29
N LEU A 258 -6.23 3.89 -14.03
CA LEU A 258 -5.23 4.78 -13.44
C LEU A 258 -3.86 4.59 -14.11
N ASP A 259 -3.03 5.64 -14.09
CA ASP A 259 -1.61 5.52 -14.43
C ASP A 259 -0.89 4.65 -13.38
N TYR A 260 -0.43 3.49 -13.83
CA TYR A 260 0.28 2.51 -13.01
C TYR A 260 1.75 2.33 -13.43
N SER A 261 2.29 3.25 -14.25
CA SER A 261 3.65 3.16 -14.82
C SER A 261 4.73 2.90 -13.78
N ASP A 262 4.66 3.57 -12.64
CA ASP A 262 5.65 3.49 -11.57
C ASP A 262 5.29 2.47 -10.45
N TRP A 263 4.13 1.80 -10.54
CA TRP A 263 3.64 0.96 -9.45
C TRP A 263 4.51 -0.27 -9.21
N LEU A 264 5.00 -0.92 -10.27
CA LEU A 264 5.85 -2.11 -10.13
C LEU A 264 7.19 -1.77 -9.44
N ASP A 265 7.81 -0.65 -9.80
CA ASP A 265 9.06 -0.19 -9.19
C ASP A 265 8.85 0.21 -7.73
N TYR A 266 7.74 0.89 -7.42
CA TYR A 266 7.35 1.17 -6.04
C TYR A 266 7.17 -0.12 -5.23
N LEU A 267 6.41 -1.10 -5.74
CA LEU A 267 6.19 -2.38 -5.07
C LEU A 267 7.49 -3.20 -4.90
N ASN A 268 8.49 -3.02 -5.77
CA ASN A 268 9.82 -3.63 -5.60
C ASN A 268 10.57 -3.06 -4.39
N VAL A 269 10.40 -1.77 -4.09
CA VAL A 269 10.94 -1.18 -2.87
C VAL A 269 10.19 -1.67 -1.64
N ILE A 270 8.86 -1.75 -1.72
CA ILE A 270 8.03 -2.30 -0.63
C ILE A 270 8.43 -3.73 -0.29
N GLU A 271 8.69 -4.59 -1.28
CA GLU A 271 9.12 -5.97 -1.01
C GLU A 271 10.41 -6.02 -0.18
N LYS A 272 11.40 -5.16 -0.46
CA LYS A 272 12.64 -5.09 0.34
C LYS A 272 12.34 -4.68 1.78
N TYR A 273 11.44 -3.72 1.95
CA TYR A 273 11.00 -3.23 3.25
C TYR A 273 10.28 -4.32 4.06
N ILE A 274 9.37 -5.07 3.43
CA ILE A 274 8.69 -6.21 4.08
C ILE A 274 9.65 -7.36 4.39
N ASN A 275 10.65 -7.63 3.55
CA ASN A 275 11.72 -8.58 3.89
C ASN A 275 12.49 -8.15 5.15
N GLY A 276 12.74 -6.85 5.30
CA GLY A 276 13.32 -6.26 6.52
C GLY A 276 12.50 -6.63 7.77
N TYR A 277 11.17 -6.46 7.70
CA TYR A 277 10.26 -6.86 8.77
C TYR A 277 10.22 -8.36 9.04
N ALA A 278 10.19 -9.17 7.98
CA ALA A 278 10.16 -10.63 8.11
C ALA A 278 11.38 -11.11 8.90
N GLY A 279 12.57 -10.61 8.55
CA GLY A 279 13.81 -10.94 9.28
C GLY A 279 13.90 -10.27 10.66
N LEU A 280 13.37 -9.06 10.86
CA LEU A 280 13.30 -8.43 12.18
C LEU A 280 12.55 -9.34 13.16
N PHE A 281 11.29 -9.67 12.86
CA PHE A 281 10.47 -10.45 13.78
C PHE A 281 10.99 -11.87 13.96
N LEU A 282 11.51 -12.50 12.89
CA LEU A 282 12.13 -13.82 13.04
C LEU A 282 13.41 -13.78 13.87
N SER A 283 14.22 -12.72 13.76
CA SER A 283 15.43 -12.56 14.57
C SER A 283 15.09 -12.41 16.06
N LEU A 284 14.03 -11.67 16.40
CA LEU A 284 13.55 -11.54 17.78
C LEU A 284 13.04 -12.88 18.33
N GLN A 285 12.39 -13.69 17.49
CA GLN A 285 11.99 -15.05 17.88
C GLN A 285 13.19 -15.96 18.13
N MET A 286 14.18 -15.97 17.23
CA MET A 286 15.40 -16.77 17.40
C MET A 286 16.20 -16.34 18.63
N TYR A 287 16.23 -15.03 18.93
CA TYR A 287 16.83 -14.50 20.15
C TYR A 287 16.14 -15.06 21.40
N LYS A 288 14.80 -15.06 21.44
CA LYS A 288 14.02 -15.64 22.55
C LYS A 288 14.21 -17.16 22.70
N GLU A 289 14.50 -17.84 21.61
CA GLU A 289 14.82 -19.28 21.59
C GLU A 289 16.28 -19.59 21.90
N ASP A 290 17.07 -18.59 22.32
CA ASP A 290 18.50 -18.73 22.64
C ASP A 290 19.37 -19.21 21.45
N LYS A 291 18.94 -18.91 20.22
CA LYS A 291 19.64 -19.22 18.96
C LYS A 291 20.26 -17.95 18.39
N LEU A 292 21.27 -17.43 19.07
CA LEU A 292 21.81 -16.10 18.83
C LEU A 292 22.53 -15.99 17.47
N GLY A 293 23.24 -17.04 17.06
CA GLY A 293 23.88 -17.11 15.74
C GLY A 293 22.88 -17.03 14.57
N ASN A 294 21.69 -17.59 14.74
CA ASN A 294 20.59 -17.47 13.76
C ASN A 294 19.99 -16.06 13.78
N ALA A 295 19.78 -15.49 14.97
CA ALA A 295 19.23 -14.15 15.14
C ALA A 295 20.13 -13.09 14.47
N ILE A 296 21.44 -13.15 14.69
CA ILE A 296 22.42 -12.25 14.04
C ILE A 296 22.39 -12.41 12.53
N GLY A 297 22.38 -13.66 12.02
CA GLY A 297 22.27 -13.92 10.58
C GLY A 297 21.04 -13.26 9.98
N LEU A 298 19.87 -13.37 10.63
CA LEU A 298 18.61 -12.77 10.18
C LEU A 298 18.66 -11.25 10.19
N VAL A 299 19.30 -10.64 11.19
CA VAL A 299 19.53 -9.19 11.23
C VAL A 299 20.42 -8.75 10.07
N HIS A 300 21.52 -9.44 9.81
CA HIS A 300 22.38 -9.18 8.65
C HIS A 300 21.61 -9.26 7.33
N PHE A 301 20.79 -10.30 7.18
CA PHE A 301 19.92 -10.47 6.02
C PHE A 301 18.94 -9.29 5.84
N SER A 302 18.26 -8.86 6.91
CA SER A 302 17.34 -7.73 6.87
C SER A 302 18.02 -6.41 6.50
N LEU A 303 19.17 -6.12 7.12
CA LEU A 303 19.95 -4.90 6.85
C LEU A 303 20.37 -4.82 5.38
N LEU A 304 20.90 -5.93 4.86
CA LEU A 304 21.30 -6.00 3.46
C LEU A 304 20.08 -5.88 2.53
N SER A 305 18.94 -6.49 2.87
CA SER A 305 17.72 -6.40 2.06
C SER A 305 17.27 -4.95 1.88
N LEU A 306 17.31 -4.15 2.95
CA LEU A 306 16.95 -2.73 2.95
C LEU A 306 17.93 -1.85 2.15
N GLN A 307 19.22 -2.17 2.14
CA GLN A 307 20.25 -1.37 1.45
C GLN A 307 20.55 -1.82 0.02
N SER A 308 20.13 -3.02 -0.35
CA SER A 308 20.43 -3.58 -1.66
C SER A 308 19.73 -2.82 -2.79
N LYS A 309 20.47 -2.52 -3.87
CA LYS A 309 19.86 -2.00 -5.11
C LYS A 309 18.99 -3.07 -5.80
N LYS A 310 19.33 -4.35 -5.66
CA LYS A 310 18.60 -5.49 -6.22
C LYS A 310 18.13 -6.41 -5.10
N SER A 311 16.92 -6.98 -5.23
CA SER A 311 16.41 -7.96 -4.26
C SER A 311 17.44 -9.06 -4.00
N ILE A 312 17.81 -9.22 -2.72
CA ILE A 312 18.71 -10.30 -2.26
C ILE A 312 18.00 -11.66 -2.33
N ALA A 313 16.67 -11.64 -2.30
CA ALA A 313 15.79 -12.81 -2.41
C ALA A 313 15.72 -13.43 -3.81
N ALA A 314 16.32 -12.79 -4.82
CA ALA A 314 16.33 -13.35 -6.16
C ALA A 314 17.20 -14.61 -6.15
N GLU A 315 16.57 -15.76 -6.43
CA GLU A 315 17.25 -17.06 -6.54
C GLU A 315 18.60 -16.90 -7.23
N PRO A 316 19.66 -17.59 -6.76
CA PRO A 316 20.89 -17.70 -7.50
C PRO A 316 20.60 -18.51 -8.75
N VAL A 317 20.06 -17.85 -9.79
CA VAL A 317 19.97 -18.41 -11.13
C VAL A 317 21.41 -18.78 -11.47
N LYS A 318 21.67 -20.09 -11.55
CA LYS A 318 22.95 -20.68 -11.98
C LYS A 318 23.26 -20.16 -13.38
N SER A 319 23.78 -18.95 -13.45
CA SER A 319 24.06 -18.24 -14.67
C SER A 319 25.41 -18.73 -15.16
N LYS A 320 25.43 -19.33 -16.35
CA LYS A 320 26.65 -19.72 -17.06
C LYS A 320 27.54 -18.52 -17.45
N ASN A 321 27.10 -17.27 -17.21
CA ASN A 321 27.85 -16.06 -17.51
C ASN A 321 28.87 -15.69 -16.42
N VAL A 322 30.16 -15.87 -16.74
CA VAL A 322 31.33 -15.52 -15.90
C VAL A 322 31.30 -14.07 -15.41
N LEU A 323 30.87 -13.12 -16.28
CA LEU A 323 30.71 -11.70 -15.92
C LEU A 323 29.68 -11.46 -14.81
N ARG A 324 28.62 -12.27 -14.73
CA ARG A 324 27.61 -12.18 -13.68
C ARG A 324 28.18 -12.70 -12.36
N ASN A 325 29.00 -13.74 -12.40
CA ASN A 325 29.68 -14.31 -11.22
C ASN A 325 30.72 -13.36 -10.60
N VAL A 326 31.40 -12.55 -11.42
CA VAL A 326 32.31 -11.50 -10.91
C VAL A 326 31.52 -10.36 -10.27
N LYS A 327 30.42 -9.92 -10.91
CA LYS A 327 29.55 -8.87 -10.35
C LYS A 327 28.91 -9.31 -9.01
N THR A 328 28.49 -10.57 -8.88
CA THR A 328 27.96 -11.09 -7.62
C THR A 328 29.05 -11.21 -6.55
N LYS A 329 30.24 -11.71 -6.87
CA LYS A 329 31.37 -11.74 -5.91
C LYS A 329 31.75 -10.35 -5.39
N ILE A 330 31.79 -9.34 -6.26
CA ILE A 330 32.07 -7.96 -5.85
C ILE A 330 30.92 -7.41 -4.98
N SER A 331 29.67 -7.69 -5.35
CA SER A 331 28.52 -7.29 -4.53
C SER A 331 28.55 -7.94 -3.15
N ASN A 332 28.91 -9.22 -3.06
CA ASN A 332 29.01 -9.93 -1.79
C ASN A 332 30.12 -9.33 -0.92
N LYS A 333 31.31 -9.06 -1.47
CA LYS A 333 32.37 -8.37 -0.74
C LYS A 333 31.96 -6.98 -0.24
N LYS A 334 31.16 -6.24 -1.01
CA LYS A 334 30.60 -4.95 -0.58
C LYS A 334 29.61 -5.12 0.57
N ASN A 335 28.75 -6.13 0.50
CA ASN A 335 27.79 -6.45 1.56
C ASN A 335 28.52 -6.87 2.84
N ASP A 336 29.51 -7.75 2.76
CA ASP A 336 30.30 -8.20 3.91
C ASP A 336 31.07 -7.04 4.53
N SER A 337 31.66 -6.16 3.71
CA SER A 337 32.32 -4.93 4.18
C SER A 337 31.35 -3.92 4.80
N LEU A 338 30.08 -3.94 4.40
CA LEU A 338 29.07 -3.09 5.00
C LEU A 338 28.71 -3.62 6.39
N LEU A 339 28.45 -4.93 6.48
CA LEU A 339 28.14 -5.59 7.74
C LEU A 339 29.25 -5.40 8.77
N SER A 340 30.51 -5.52 8.34
CA SER A 340 31.68 -5.32 9.21
C SER A 340 31.90 -3.88 9.67
N ARG A 341 31.16 -2.91 9.10
CA ARG A 341 31.25 -1.47 9.42
C ARG A 341 29.99 -0.95 10.10
N LEU A 342 29.02 -1.83 10.40
CA LEU A 342 27.81 -1.45 11.11
C LEU A 342 28.17 -0.88 12.48
N SER A 343 27.86 0.39 12.66
CA SER A 343 27.97 1.13 13.92
C SER A 343 26.62 1.77 14.23
N SER A 344 26.46 2.29 15.45
CA SER A 344 25.25 2.97 15.91
C SER A 344 24.83 4.19 15.08
N VAL A 345 25.70 4.69 14.18
CA VAL A 345 25.47 5.88 13.34
C VAL A 345 25.33 5.52 11.85
N SER A 346 25.10 4.24 11.53
CA SER A 346 24.99 3.81 10.12
C SER A 346 23.71 4.38 9.51
N SER A 347 23.80 4.97 8.31
CA SER A 347 22.64 5.56 7.63
C SER A 347 22.08 4.65 6.54
N LEU A 348 20.77 4.67 6.43
CA LEU A 348 20.02 3.97 5.41
C LEU A 348 20.27 4.59 4.01
N GLN A 349 20.71 3.77 3.06
CA GLN A 349 20.93 4.14 1.66
C GLN A 349 19.84 3.52 0.78
N VAL A 350 18.68 4.17 0.68
CA VAL A 350 17.56 3.72 -0.18
C VAL A 350 17.56 4.47 -1.50
N ASP A 351 17.16 3.77 -2.56
CA ASP A 351 16.89 4.40 -3.85
C ASP A 351 15.64 5.31 -3.73
N LYS A 352 15.89 6.60 -3.49
CA LYS A 352 14.84 7.61 -3.35
C LYS A 352 14.14 7.94 -4.66
N SER A 353 14.61 7.42 -5.80
CA SER A 353 14.02 7.72 -7.12
C SER A 353 12.59 7.20 -7.25
N ALA A 354 12.27 6.07 -6.61
CA ALA A 354 10.91 5.54 -6.52
C ALA A 354 9.96 6.41 -5.65
N PHE A 355 10.50 7.41 -4.95
CA PHE A 355 9.78 8.34 -4.08
C PHE A 355 9.98 9.81 -4.47
N ASN A 356 10.23 10.06 -5.76
CA ASN A 356 10.59 11.38 -6.26
C ASN A 356 9.49 12.44 -5.98
N GLU A 357 9.88 13.57 -5.38
CA GLU A 357 8.96 14.63 -4.93
C GLU A 357 8.11 15.22 -6.05
N LYS A 358 8.64 15.24 -7.27
CA LYS A 358 7.96 15.84 -8.42
C LYS A 358 6.83 14.98 -8.98
N THR A 359 6.86 13.66 -8.75
CA THR A 359 5.92 12.71 -9.35
C THR A 359 4.98 12.06 -8.35
N SER A 360 5.36 11.93 -7.07
CA SER A 360 4.46 11.40 -6.03
C SER A 360 4.83 11.88 -4.63
N PRO A 361 4.33 13.05 -4.17
CA PRO A 361 4.59 13.57 -2.82
C PRO A 361 4.15 12.61 -1.71
N SER A 362 3.07 11.86 -1.96
CA SER A 362 2.44 10.92 -1.03
C SER A 362 3.21 9.61 -0.85
N SER A 363 4.08 9.26 -1.81
CA SER A 363 4.89 8.02 -1.74
C SER A 363 5.96 8.05 -0.64
N LYS A 364 6.38 9.25 -0.19
CA LYS A 364 7.42 9.43 0.83
C LYS A 364 7.03 8.99 2.23
N LEU A 365 5.74 8.76 2.48
CA LEU A 365 5.26 8.46 3.81
C LEU A 365 5.95 7.20 4.38
N ILE A 366 6.30 6.23 3.56
CA ILE A 366 6.96 5.01 4.04
C ILE A 366 8.42 5.20 4.51
N LEU A 367 9.07 6.31 4.16
CA LEU A 367 10.51 6.51 4.39
C LEU A 367 10.89 6.68 5.86
N ASN A 368 10.01 7.30 6.66
CA ASN A 368 10.25 7.49 8.09
C ASN A 368 10.30 6.15 8.80
N ASP A 369 9.27 5.31 8.61
CA ASP A 369 9.26 3.98 9.21
C ASP A 369 10.46 3.14 8.73
N LEU A 370 10.76 3.16 7.44
CA LEU A 370 11.88 2.40 6.89
C LEU A 370 13.22 2.80 7.55
N THR A 371 13.39 4.08 7.87
CA THR A 371 14.53 4.58 8.64
C THR A 371 14.53 4.01 10.06
N TYR A 372 13.38 4.05 10.75
CA TYR A 372 13.25 3.49 12.10
C TYR A 372 13.50 1.98 12.16
N LEU A 373 12.98 1.22 11.19
CA LEU A 373 13.23 -0.21 11.06
C LEU A 373 14.73 -0.50 10.89
N PHE A 374 15.40 0.29 10.04
CA PHE A 374 16.83 0.14 9.80
C PHE A 374 17.66 0.42 11.07
N ASP A 375 17.35 1.50 11.78
CA ASP A 375 18.01 1.86 13.03
C ASP A 375 17.78 0.81 14.11
N GLN A 376 16.57 0.27 14.22
CA GLN A 376 16.24 -0.82 15.13
C GLN A 376 17.06 -2.08 14.83
N LEU A 377 17.20 -2.45 13.56
CA LEU A 377 18.02 -3.59 13.16
C LEU A 377 19.51 -3.39 13.50
N ILE A 378 20.05 -2.18 13.38
CA ILE A 378 21.41 -1.86 13.82
C ILE A 378 21.56 -2.05 15.33
N LYS A 379 20.61 -1.53 16.13
CA LYS A 379 20.63 -1.67 17.59
C LYS A 379 20.61 -3.14 18.01
N LEU A 380 19.75 -3.95 17.38
CA LEU A 380 19.70 -5.39 17.61
C LEU A 380 21.00 -6.09 17.19
N ASN A 381 21.60 -5.71 16.07
CA ASN A 381 22.87 -6.26 15.62
C ASN A 381 23.96 -6.07 16.68
N LEU A 382 24.09 -4.84 17.20
CA LEU A 382 25.08 -4.50 18.22
C LEU A 382 24.85 -5.28 19.52
N LYS A 383 23.59 -5.36 19.98
CA LYS A 383 23.22 -6.12 21.18
C LYS A 383 23.54 -7.61 21.01
N PHE A 384 23.01 -8.24 19.97
CA PHE A 384 23.13 -9.69 19.76
C PHE A 384 24.58 -10.10 19.53
N THR A 385 25.36 -9.31 18.77
CA THR A 385 26.79 -9.59 18.55
C THR A 385 27.57 -9.49 19.85
N LYS A 386 27.35 -8.43 20.65
CA LYS A 386 28.00 -8.28 21.95
C LYS A 386 27.65 -9.44 22.89
N GLU A 387 26.39 -9.85 22.93
CA GLU A 387 25.98 -10.98 23.77
C GLU A 387 26.60 -12.30 23.27
N ASN A 388 26.69 -12.50 21.96
CA ASN A 388 27.27 -13.71 21.37
C ASN A 388 28.77 -13.80 21.64
N ASP A 389 29.49 -12.71 21.44
CA ASP A 389 30.95 -12.67 21.59
C ASP A 389 31.41 -12.79 23.05
N ASN A 390 30.52 -12.52 24.02
CA ASN A 390 30.85 -12.55 25.45
C ASN A 390 30.21 -13.72 26.20
N LEU A 391 29.06 -14.24 25.77
CA LEU A 391 28.27 -15.21 26.55
C LEU A 391 27.98 -16.53 25.81
N LYS A 392 27.63 -16.51 24.51
CA LYS A 392 27.05 -17.68 23.81
C LYS A 392 28.00 -18.36 22.83
N PHE A 393 28.77 -17.58 22.07
CA PHE A 393 29.73 -18.05 21.07
C PHE A 393 29.10 -18.92 19.96
N ASP A 394 27.85 -18.67 19.60
CA ASP A 394 27.17 -19.37 18.52
C ASP A 394 27.83 -19.07 17.17
N THR A 395 27.83 -20.06 16.27
CA THR A 395 28.19 -19.85 14.87
C THR A 395 27.12 -19.01 14.17
N ILE A 396 27.52 -17.88 13.60
CA ILE A 396 26.63 -16.98 12.88
C ILE A 396 26.26 -17.58 11.53
N VAL A 397 24.95 -17.72 11.27
CA VAL A 397 24.45 -18.19 9.97
C VAL A 397 24.70 -17.14 8.91
N ASN A 398 25.24 -17.56 7.76
CA ASN A 398 25.50 -16.67 6.64
C ASN A 398 24.18 -16.15 6.05
N TRP A 399 24.11 -14.83 5.82
CA TRP A 399 22.96 -14.14 5.27
C TRP A 399 22.51 -14.69 3.90
N GLN A 400 23.43 -15.30 3.14
CA GLN A 400 23.13 -15.93 1.84
C GLN A 400 22.31 -17.21 2.00
N ASP A 401 22.54 -17.95 3.07
CA ASP A 401 21.93 -19.26 3.29
C ASP A 401 20.52 -19.14 3.87
N ILE A 402 20.19 -17.99 4.48
CA ILE A 402 18.89 -17.73 5.12
C ILE A 402 17.70 -17.88 4.17
N PHE A 403 17.85 -17.53 2.89
CA PHE A 403 16.80 -17.76 1.89
C PHE A 403 16.76 -19.19 1.34
N VAL A 404 17.92 -19.83 1.25
CA VAL A 404 18.07 -21.15 0.63
C VAL A 404 17.65 -22.27 1.60
N ASP A 405 17.81 -22.05 2.90
CA ASP A 405 17.62 -23.07 3.94
C ASP A 405 16.13 -23.38 4.22
N SER A 406 15.16 -22.80 3.49
CA SER A 406 13.72 -23.10 3.55
C SER A 406 13.03 -22.95 4.93
N LYS A 407 13.74 -22.45 5.95
CA LYS A 407 13.25 -22.28 7.34
C LYS A 407 12.26 -21.12 7.52
N TRP A 408 11.89 -20.41 6.46
CA TRP A 408 10.88 -19.37 6.54
C TRP A 408 9.51 -19.98 6.81
N PRO A 409 8.73 -19.47 7.78
CA PRO A 409 7.42 -19.99 8.05
C PRO A 409 6.46 -19.67 6.89
N THR A 410 5.40 -20.46 6.75
CA THR A 410 4.32 -20.17 5.80
C THR A 410 3.60 -18.87 6.20
N GLY A 411 3.38 -18.01 5.23
CA GLY A 411 2.67 -16.74 5.42
C GLY A 411 1.24 -16.94 5.93
N TYR A 412 0.82 -16.11 6.87
CA TYR A 412 -0.54 -16.09 7.38
C TYR A 412 -0.94 -14.68 7.81
N ALA A 413 -2.12 -14.22 7.40
CA ALA A 413 -2.66 -12.92 7.77
C ALA A 413 -3.27 -12.93 9.17
N ILE A 414 -3.19 -11.82 9.90
CA ILE A 414 -3.99 -11.66 11.11
C ILE A 414 -5.44 -11.40 10.67
N PRO A 415 -6.43 -12.17 11.18
CA PRO A 415 -7.83 -11.97 10.83
C PRO A 415 -8.26 -10.53 11.12
N VAL A 416 -8.98 -9.93 10.17
CA VAL A 416 -9.61 -8.63 10.33
C VAL A 416 -11.11 -8.87 10.39
N SER A 417 -11.81 -8.16 11.28
CA SER A 417 -13.28 -8.17 11.35
C SER A 417 -13.89 -7.96 9.95
N SER A 418 -14.98 -8.66 9.64
CA SER A 418 -15.67 -8.51 8.35
C SER A 418 -16.00 -7.05 8.05
N ILE A 419 -15.66 -6.58 6.86
CA ILE A 419 -15.93 -5.22 6.40
C ILE A 419 -17.06 -5.31 5.39
N LYS A 420 -18.16 -4.60 5.64
CA LYS A 420 -19.27 -4.54 4.69
C LYS A 420 -18.99 -3.48 3.62
N PRO A 421 -19.47 -3.69 2.37
CA PRO A 421 -19.52 -2.64 1.37
C PRO A 421 -20.20 -1.39 1.90
N TYR A 422 -19.76 -0.22 1.43
CA TYR A 422 -20.42 1.04 1.74
C TYR A 422 -21.86 1.00 1.26
N ASP A 423 -22.80 1.38 2.13
CA ASP A 423 -24.21 1.48 1.79
C ASP A 423 -24.63 2.96 1.77
N PRO A 424 -24.85 3.56 0.59
CA PRO A 424 -25.29 4.95 0.49
C PRO A 424 -26.75 5.15 0.96
N PHE A 425 -27.53 4.08 1.08
CA PHE A 425 -28.93 4.14 1.47
C PHE A 425 -29.19 3.09 2.54
N PRO A 426 -28.57 3.24 3.74
CA PRO A 426 -28.81 2.31 4.82
C PRO A 426 -30.31 2.25 5.04
N VAL A 427 -30.88 1.05 4.92
CA VAL A 427 -32.23 0.82 5.42
C VAL A 427 -32.13 1.13 6.89
N ASP A 428 -32.89 2.12 7.38
CA ASP A 428 -33.00 2.40 8.81
C ASP A 428 -33.47 1.11 9.46
N ALA A 429 -32.51 0.31 9.94
CA ALA A 429 -32.78 -0.80 10.80
C ALA A 429 -33.31 -0.13 12.06
N SER A 430 -34.64 -0.18 12.21
CA SER A 430 -35.34 0.06 13.46
C SER A 430 -34.49 -0.41 14.62
N ASP A 431 -34.41 0.40 15.67
CA ASP A 431 -33.71 0.32 16.98
C ASP A 431 -33.64 -1.05 17.72
N GLN A 432 -33.70 -2.20 17.05
CA GLN A 432 -33.83 -3.53 17.65
C GLN A 432 -32.50 -4.26 17.87
N ASP A 433 -31.36 -3.79 17.36
CA ASP A 433 -30.04 -4.42 17.58
C ASP A 433 -29.14 -3.66 18.59
N LYS A 434 -29.70 -2.74 19.39
CA LYS A 434 -28.95 -2.08 20.50
C LYS A 434 -28.77 -2.94 21.75
N HIS A 435 -29.19 -4.20 21.72
CA HIS A 435 -28.94 -5.17 22.78
C HIS A 435 -28.24 -6.41 22.23
N GLU A 436 -26.90 -6.39 22.28
CA GLU A 436 -25.99 -7.52 22.55
C GLU A 436 -24.65 -7.40 21.79
N TYR A 437 -23.76 -6.54 22.29
CA TYR A 437 -22.34 -6.91 22.43
C TYR A 437 -21.64 -6.02 23.46
N ALA A 438 -21.87 -6.30 24.74
CA ALA A 438 -20.97 -5.90 25.82
C ALA A 438 -19.96 -7.03 26.06
N GLY A 439 -19.16 -7.35 25.04
CA GLY A 439 -18.13 -8.38 25.10
C GLY A 439 -16.75 -7.77 25.25
N ARG A 440 -16.24 -7.70 26.48
CA ARG A 440 -14.80 -7.63 26.76
C ARG A 440 -14.12 -8.79 26.02
N GLY A 441 -13.08 -8.50 25.25
CA GLY A 441 -12.17 -9.51 24.70
C GLY A 441 -12.50 -9.95 23.28
N ALA A 442 -12.15 -9.12 22.30
CA ALA A 442 -11.67 -9.61 21.01
C ALA A 442 -10.28 -9.00 20.83
N TYR A 443 -9.25 -9.79 21.15
CA TYR A 443 -7.86 -9.42 20.89
C TYR A 443 -7.59 -9.49 19.39
N TYR A 444 -7.00 -8.40 18.90
CA TYR A 444 -6.44 -8.12 17.57
C TYR A 444 -7.39 -7.61 16.48
#